data_AF-A0A919ZNS0-F1
#
_entry.id   AF-A0A919ZNS0-F1
#
_cell.length_a   1.000
_cell.length_b   1.000
_cell.length_c   1.000
_cell.angle_alpha   90.00
_cell.angle_beta   90.00
_cell.angle_gamma   90.00
#
_symmetry.space_group_name_H-M   'P 1'
#
loop_
_entity.id
_entity.type
_entity.pdbx_description
1 polymer ?
#
loop_
_entity_poly.entity_id
_entity_poly.type
_entity_poly.pdbx_seq_one_letter_code
_entity_poly.pdbx_strand_id
1 'polypeptide(L)'
;MNTNRSGRGKSRRNTERQGQEMTSAGKSKNNAVRQDRGRDKAEKTGYVTGKSGNKEVLNVRRTEMRPEGEASFSAAKARAEQLEGRESRKTEKRRSGRGRSGSNRGGKDRPARDIAAELGLPVAKNDETVIDIIGMNHDGEGVGRAEGYTLFVAGALPGEKVRVKVLKTKKQYGYAKLLEIVEASKDRVSAPCPIYAQCGGCQLQHMSYEGQLHWKRQMVVDNLKRIGKLNVAGENVGNEVRAHQDVDNGDADSSHPQVDNLGEGTETVHSSGDKAVHEWMNVPNESAGITVLPTLGMDEPWRYRNKAQVPMGEMEGGLIGGFYAKGSHRIVDMERCLIQHEHNDEVVERVKEIGRRVGIRAYNEETGRGLLRHVVVKKAFRTGEMMLVLVTNGDSIPEKDEWIRGIREQLPQVTSICQNVNTKKTNVIFGDVTRVLWGSEVIYDYIGDVKFAISARSFYQVNPVQTEVLYGKTVEYAGLTGKETVIDAYCGIGTISLFLAQHAEHVYGVEIVKEAIEDAKKNAELNGITNATFETGPSEDVIPQWKEQGITPDVIVVDPPRKGCDPRLLETILEMRPERVVYVSCNPSTLARDLRVLEDGGYRTTEVQPVDMFPHTVHVESVAVLVRDL
;
A
#
# COMPACT_ATOMS: atom_id res chain seq x y z
N MET A 1 -29.12 61.63 -8.39
CA MET A 1 -30.15 62.44 -9.07
C MET A 1 -31.42 61.60 -9.13
N ASN A 2 -32.39 61.87 -8.23
CA ASN A 2 -33.76 62.33 -8.52
C ASN A 2 -34.58 61.41 -9.47
N THR A 3 -35.82 60.98 -9.22
CA THR A 3 -36.87 61.34 -8.24
C THR A 3 -38.07 60.40 -8.41
N ASN A 4 -38.70 60.02 -7.29
CA ASN A 4 -40.15 59.89 -6.99
C ASN A 4 -41.19 59.58 -8.08
N ARG A 5 -42.10 58.61 -7.77
CA ARG A 5 -43.52 58.92 -7.47
C ARG A 5 -44.26 57.77 -6.76
N SER A 6 -45.19 58.19 -5.91
CA SER A 6 -45.92 57.47 -4.87
C SER A 6 -47.45 57.48 -5.10
N GLY A 7 -48.19 56.52 -4.52
CA GLY A 7 -49.62 56.65 -4.16
C GLY A 7 -50.30 55.28 -3.96
N ARG A 8 -50.52 54.79 -2.73
CA ARG A 8 -51.71 54.96 -1.83
C ARG A 8 -53.06 54.59 -2.49
N GLY A 9 -53.94 53.74 -1.95
CA GLY A 9 -53.98 53.01 -0.68
C GLY A 9 -55.40 52.47 -0.34
N LYS A 10 -55.51 51.87 0.86
CA LYS A 10 -56.70 51.56 1.71
C LYS A 10 -57.64 50.41 1.24
N SER A 11 -58.34 49.64 2.08
CA SER A 11 -58.30 49.12 3.47
C SER A 11 -59.76 48.77 3.85
N ARG A 12 -60.01 47.56 4.39
CA ARG A 12 -60.75 47.26 5.67
C ARG A 12 -61.64 45.99 5.64
N ARG A 13 -61.35 45.11 6.62
CA ARG A 13 -62.24 44.43 7.64
C ARG A 13 -63.36 43.49 7.15
N ASN A 14 -63.78 42.43 7.85
CA ASN A 14 -63.34 41.58 8.98
C ASN A 14 -64.41 40.46 9.13
N THR A 15 -64.23 39.50 10.05
CA THR A 15 -65.19 38.50 10.62
C THR A 15 -65.43 37.19 9.85
N GLU A 16 -65.58 35.99 10.44
CA GLU A 16 -65.26 35.36 11.74
C GLU A 16 -65.68 33.87 11.61
N ARG A 17 -64.99 32.94 12.29
CA ARG A 17 -65.49 31.82 13.15
C ARG A 17 -64.78 30.46 12.99
N GLN A 18 -64.13 30.08 14.10
CA GLN A 18 -64.17 28.80 14.87
C GLN A 18 -64.19 27.46 14.11
N GLY A 19 -63.47 26.40 14.49
CA GLY A 19 -62.62 26.10 15.64
C GLY A 19 -62.07 24.66 15.54
N GLN A 20 -61.00 24.39 16.32
CA GLN A 20 -60.58 23.18 17.07
C GLN A 20 -61.15 21.78 16.69
N GLU A 21 -60.51 20.62 16.85
CA GLU A 21 -59.19 20.16 17.34
C GLU A 21 -59.14 18.62 17.16
N MET A 22 -57.91 18.09 17.07
CA MET A 22 -57.38 16.88 17.73
C MET A 22 -57.88 15.43 17.48
N THR A 23 -56.90 14.64 16.99
CA THR A 23 -56.28 13.43 17.59
C THR A 23 -56.87 12.01 17.44
N SER A 24 -55.93 11.14 17.02
CA SER A 24 -55.52 9.85 17.63
C SER A 24 -56.10 8.51 17.14
N ALA A 25 -55.13 7.67 16.69
CA ALA A 25 -54.82 6.30 17.10
C ALA A 25 -55.86 5.16 17.03
N GLY A 26 -55.43 4.03 16.46
CA GLY A 26 -56.08 2.72 16.68
C GLY A 26 -55.43 1.54 15.95
N LYS A 27 -54.73 0.69 16.70
CA LYS A 27 -54.19 -0.64 16.31
C LYS A 27 -55.31 -1.71 16.23
N SER A 28 -55.08 -2.79 15.46
CA SER A 28 -55.31 -4.22 15.80
C SER A 28 -55.45 -5.05 14.50
N LYS A 29 -54.52 -5.94 14.13
CA LYS A 29 -54.34 -7.38 14.49
C LYS A 29 -55.46 -8.35 14.05
N ASN A 30 -54.98 -9.44 13.44
CA ASN A 30 -55.59 -10.78 13.20
C ASN A 30 -56.69 -10.85 12.12
N ASN A 31 -56.77 -11.84 11.23
CA ASN A 31 -56.57 -13.28 11.42
C ASN A 31 -56.13 -13.98 10.11
N ALA A 32 -55.38 -15.07 10.27
CA ALA A 32 -55.08 -16.06 9.23
C ALA A 32 -56.22 -17.09 9.08
N VAL A 33 -56.54 -17.53 7.85
CA VAL A 33 -57.12 -18.87 7.59
C VAL A 33 -56.74 -19.38 6.19
N ARG A 34 -55.93 -20.45 6.21
CA ARG A 34 -55.93 -21.70 5.41
C ARG A 34 -56.01 -21.73 3.87
N GLN A 35 -55.04 -22.50 3.36
CA GLN A 35 -55.15 -23.63 2.42
C GLN A 35 -55.85 -23.37 1.08
N ASP A 36 -55.11 -23.48 -0.02
CA ASP A 36 -55.18 -24.72 -0.81
C ASP A 36 -53.97 -24.91 -1.74
N ARG A 37 -53.78 -26.18 -2.11
CA ARG A 37 -52.71 -26.81 -2.88
C ARG A 37 -52.88 -26.63 -4.40
N GLY A 38 -51.78 -26.87 -5.12
CA GLY A 38 -51.77 -27.32 -6.53
C GLY A 38 -51.28 -26.27 -7.51
N ARG A 39 -50.00 -26.24 -7.92
CA ARG A 39 -49.42 -26.98 -9.08
C ARG A 39 -50.35 -27.01 -10.30
N ASP A 40 -50.02 -26.28 -11.36
CA ASP A 40 -49.39 -26.86 -12.57
C ASP A 40 -49.02 -25.80 -13.64
N LYS A 41 -47.87 -26.06 -14.29
CA LYS A 41 -47.51 -25.93 -15.72
C LYS A 41 -47.77 -24.59 -16.45
N ALA A 42 -46.73 -23.89 -16.93
CA ALA A 42 -45.91 -24.16 -18.13
C ALA A 42 -46.62 -23.84 -19.47
N GLU A 43 -46.10 -22.84 -20.20
CA GLU A 43 -45.91 -22.73 -21.67
C GLU A 43 -45.60 -21.25 -22.01
N LYS A 44 -44.43 -20.89 -22.54
CA LYS A 44 -43.88 -21.00 -23.91
C LYS A 44 -44.38 -19.94 -24.90
N THR A 45 -43.43 -19.52 -25.74
CA THR A 45 -43.50 -18.69 -26.97
C THR A 45 -43.49 -17.17 -26.73
N GLY A 46 -42.71 -16.33 -27.42
CA GLY A 46 -41.74 -16.51 -28.51
C GLY A 46 -41.73 -15.25 -29.42
N TYR A 47 -40.53 -14.84 -29.88
CA TYR A 47 -40.24 -14.02 -31.09
C TYR A 47 -40.62 -12.51 -31.07
N VAL A 48 -39.93 -11.54 -31.72
CA VAL A 48 -38.62 -11.42 -32.40
C VAL A 48 -38.30 -9.94 -32.66
N THR A 49 -36.99 -9.66 -32.77
CA THR A 49 -36.22 -8.52 -33.33
C THR A 49 -36.86 -7.21 -33.86
N GLY A 50 -36.17 -6.10 -33.57
CA GLY A 50 -36.09 -4.91 -34.42
C GLY A 50 -34.76 -4.18 -34.22
N LYS A 51 -33.96 -4.05 -35.29
CA LYS A 51 -32.67 -3.33 -35.37
C LYS A 51 -32.86 -1.90 -35.86
N SER A 52 -32.13 -0.96 -35.25
CA SER A 52 -31.44 0.24 -35.80
C SER A 52 -31.40 1.30 -34.69
N GLY A 53 -30.36 2.08 -34.41
CA GLY A 53 -29.08 2.34 -35.04
C GLY A 53 -28.72 3.78 -34.67
N ASN A 54 -27.75 3.97 -33.76
CA ASN A 54 -26.77 5.06 -33.81
C ASN A 54 -25.72 4.86 -32.71
N LYS A 55 -24.51 4.54 -33.16
CA LYS A 55 -23.29 4.47 -32.35
C LYS A 55 -22.52 5.77 -32.58
N GLU A 56 -22.50 6.65 -31.59
CA GLU A 56 -21.35 7.49 -31.35
C GLU A 56 -20.57 6.87 -30.19
N VAL A 57 -19.43 6.27 -30.53
CA VAL A 57 -18.53 5.63 -29.57
C VAL A 57 -17.59 6.71 -29.05
N LEU A 58 -17.92 7.30 -27.91
CA LEU A 58 -16.96 8.03 -27.09
C LEU A 58 -15.99 7.01 -26.47
N ASN A 59 -14.78 6.95 -27.03
CA ASN A 59 -13.65 6.19 -26.51
C ASN A 59 -13.16 6.84 -25.20
N VAL A 60 -13.81 6.53 -24.08
CA VAL A 60 -13.25 6.81 -22.75
C VAL A 60 -12.31 5.65 -22.41
N ARG A 61 -11.00 5.92 -22.45
CA ARG A 61 -9.97 4.97 -21.99
C ARG A 61 -10.16 4.75 -20.49
N ARG A 62 -10.73 3.61 -20.10
CA ARG A 62 -10.73 3.09 -18.74
C ARG A 62 -9.29 2.81 -18.30
N THR A 63 -8.70 3.70 -17.53
CA THR A 63 -7.54 3.41 -16.69
C THR A 63 -8.04 2.79 -15.39
N GLU A 64 -8.19 1.47 -15.38
CA GLU A 64 -8.53 0.70 -14.17
C GLU A 64 -7.34 0.72 -13.20
N MET A 65 -7.59 1.25 -11.99
CA MET A 65 -6.61 1.35 -10.90
C MET A 65 -6.30 -0.04 -10.34
N ARG A 66 -5.00 -0.27 -10.13
CA ARG A 66 -4.40 -1.52 -9.64
C ARG A 66 -4.16 -1.44 -8.14
N PRO A 67 -4.61 -2.40 -7.32
CA PRO A 67 -4.17 -2.52 -5.95
C PRO A 67 -2.82 -3.28 -5.91
N GLU A 68 -1.70 -2.57 -6.14
CA GLU A 68 -0.36 -3.17 -6.16
C GLU A 68 0.46 -2.72 -4.94
N GLY A 69 0.14 -3.31 -3.79
CA GLY A 69 0.96 -3.23 -2.57
C GLY A 69 1.95 -4.38 -2.39
N GLU A 70 1.89 -5.46 -3.19
CA GLU A 70 2.71 -6.66 -2.92
C GLU A 70 3.28 -7.42 -4.14
N ALA A 71 2.96 -7.08 -5.41
CA ALA A 71 3.58 -7.77 -6.54
C ALA A 71 3.45 -7.01 -7.87
N SER A 72 4.52 -6.33 -8.33
CA SER A 72 4.59 -5.91 -9.74
C SER A 72 5.97 -5.50 -10.28
N PHE A 73 7.02 -6.30 -10.13
CA PHE A 73 8.22 -6.13 -10.98
C PHE A 73 8.88 -7.48 -11.35
N SER A 74 8.35 -8.15 -12.38
CA SER A 74 8.91 -9.42 -12.90
C SER A 74 9.11 -9.47 -14.42
N ALA A 75 9.13 -8.34 -15.14
CA ALA A 75 9.27 -8.39 -16.60
C ALA A 75 10.73 -8.32 -17.13
N ALA A 76 11.66 -7.71 -16.38
CA ALA A 76 13.04 -7.52 -16.86
C ALA A 76 14.06 -8.53 -16.31
N LYS A 77 13.74 -9.25 -15.22
CA LYS A 77 14.67 -10.14 -14.49
C LYS A 77 14.56 -11.61 -14.93
N ALA A 78 13.34 -12.09 -15.24
CA ALA A 78 13.07 -13.50 -15.60
C ALA A 78 13.78 -14.01 -16.87
N ARG A 79 14.26 -13.12 -17.75
CA ARG A 79 14.90 -13.51 -19.02
C ARG A 79 16.39 -13.88 -18.89
N ALA A 80 17.04 -13.50 -17.79
CA ALA A 80 18.47 -13.78 -17.59
C ALA A 80 18.72 -15.16 -16.95
N GLU A 81 17.86 -15.60 -16.03
CA GLU A 81 18.04 -16.88 -15.31
C GLU A 81 17.42 -18.09 -16.04
N GLN A 82 16.43 -17.88 -16.94
CA GLN A 82 15.87 -18.96 -17.77
C GLN A 82 16.85 -19.56 -18.79
N LEU A 83 17.99 -18.91 -19.06
CA LEU A 83 18.99 -19.39 -20.02
C LEU A 83 19.93 -20.45 -19.41
N GLU A 84 20.18 -20.42 -18.09
CA GLU A 84 21.05 -21.40 -17.42
C GLU A 84 20.39 -22.78 -17.26
N GLY A 85 19.04 -22.83 -17.18
CA GLY A 85 18.29 -24.09 -17.06
C GLY A 85 18.17 -24.93 -18.34
N ARG A 86 18.65 -24.43 -19.49
CA ARG A 86 18.53 -25.13 -20.79
C ARG A 86 19.80 -25.85 -21.26
N GLU A 87 20.94 -25.68 -20.58
CA GLU A 87 22.22 -26.26 -21.03
C GLU A 87 22.57 -27.63 -20.42
N SER A 88 21.80 -28.14 -19.44
CA SER A 88 22.12 -29.39 -18.73
C SER A 88 21.39 -30.65 -19.21
N ARG A 89 20.78 -30.65 -20.42
CA ARG A 89 20.18 -31.87 -20.99
C ARG A 89 20.45 -32.05 -22.48
N LYS A 90 21.70 -32.35 -22.86
CA LYS A 90 22.00 -33.03 -24.14
C LYS A 90 23.24 -33.90 -24.04
N THR A 91 23.05 -35.17 -23.67
CA THR A 91 23.96 -36.25 -24.03
C THR A 91 23.14 -37.43 -24.55
N GLU A 92 23.70 -38.09 -25.57
CA GLU A 92 23.24 -39.31 -26.26
C GLU A 92 22.19 -39.18 -27.38
N LYS A 93 22.68 -39.09 -28.62
CA LYS A 93 22.34 -40.08 -29.67
C LYS A 93 23.33 -40.02 -30.85
N ARG A 94 24.00 -41.14 -31.10
CA ARG A 94 24.77 -41.44 -32.33
C ARG A 94 23.82 -41.70 -33.51
N ARG A 95 24.11 -41.14 -34.70
CA ARG A 95 24.28 -41.87 -35.98
C ARG A 95 24.44 -40.93 -37.20
N SER A 96 25.55 -41.14 -37.91
CA SER A 96 25.82 -41.11 -39.37
C SER A 96 25.00 -40.22 -40.32
N GLY A 97 25.69 -39.45 -41.17
CA GLY A 97 25.19 -39.12 -42.52
C GLY A 97 25.68 -37.81 -43.14
N ARG A 98 26.75 -37.89 -43.94
CA ARG A 98 27.19 -37.05 -45.07
C ARG A 98 26.62 -35.62 -45.25
N GLY A 99 27.51 -34.64 -45.06
CA GLY A 99 27.93 -33.64 -46.05
C GLY A 99 26.88 -32.93 -46.90
N ARG A 100 26.57 -31.68 -46.52
CA ARG A 100 26.21 -30.63 -47.47
C ARG A 100 26.58 -29.25 -46.89
N SER A 101 27.34 -28.50 -47.67
CA SER A 101 27.86 -27.16 -47.38
C SER A 101 26.74 -26.19 -47.00
N GLY A 102 26.71 -25.79 -45.73
CA GLY A 102 25.85 -24.73 -45.20
C GLY A 102 26.70 -23.52 -44.85
N SER A 103 26.28 -22.35 -45.32
CA SER A 103 26.86 -21.06 -45.03
C SER A 103 27.00 -20.84 -43.52
N ASN A 104 28.23 -20.55 -43.11
CA ASN A 104 28.62 -20.35 -41.74
C ASN A 104 28.09 -18.99 -41.23
N ARG A 105 26.87 -18.96 -40.70
CA ARG A 105 26.42 -17.90 -39.77
C ARG A 105 26.62 -18.40 -38.33
N GLY A 106 27.88 -18.60 -37.96
CA GLY A 106 28.28 -18.70 -36.56
C GLY A 106 28.28 -17.31 -35.94
N GLY A 107 27.24 -16.97 -35.18
CA GLY A 107 27.33 -15.87 -34.22
C GLY A 107 28.38 -16.25 -33.19
N LYS A 108 29.59 -15.70 -33.32
CA LYS A 108 30.65 -15.85 -32.31
C LYS A 108 30.17 -15.20 -31.02
N ASP A 109 30.07 -15.96 -29.95
CA ASP A 109 30.07 -15.40 -28.60
C ASP A 109 31.36 -14.59 -28.42
N ARG A 110 31.22 -13.26 -28.46
CA ARG A 110 32.34 -12.34 -28.25
C ARG A 110 32.70 -12.32 -26.76
N PRO A 111 33.99 -12.33 -26.39
CA PRO A 111 34.41 -12.21 -25.00
C PRO A 111 33.83 -10.95 -24.35
N ALA A 112 33.28 -11.07 -23.13
CA ALA A 112 32.64 -9.94 -22.43
C ALA A 112 33.59 -8.74 -22.22
N ARG A 113 34.90 -8.99 -22.12
CA ARG A 113 35.93 -7.96 -22.02
C ARG A 113 36.07 -7.11 -23.28
N ASP A 114 35.94 -7.71 -24.46
CA ASP A 114 36.01 -6.97 -25.73
C ASP A 114 34.83 -6.00 -25.85
N ILE A 115 33.64 -6.44 -25.42
CA ILE A 115 32.43 -5.61 -25.39
C ILE A 115 32.59 -4.46 -24.38
N ALA A 116 33.13 -4.73 -23.20
CA ALA A 116 33.38 -3.70 -22.19
C ALA A 116 34.40 -2.66 -22.68
N ALA A 117 35.50 -3.10 -23.30
CA ALA A 117 36.52 -2.23 -23.86
C ALA A 117 35.99 -1.35 -24.99
N GLU A 118 35.19 -1.90 -25.92
CA GLU A 118 34.54 -1.14 -27.00
C GLU A 118 33.59 -0.07 -26.45
N LEU A 119 32.92 -0.36 -25.34
CA LEU A 119 32.02 0.57 -24.65
C LEU A 119 32.72 1.50 -23.66
N GLY A 120 34.05 1.39 -23.50
CA GLY A 120 34.83 2.18 -22.55
C GLY A 120 34.45 1.94 -21.09
N LEU A 121 34.00 0.73 -20.74
CA LEU A 121 33.57 0.38 -19.38
C LEU A 121 34.78 -0.14 -18.58
N PRO A 122 34.95 0.30 -17.31
CA PRO A 122 36.09 -0.14 -16.48
C PRO A 122 35.95 -1.58 -15.97
N VAL A 123 34.77 -2.20 -16.13
CA VAL A 123 34.50 -3.57 -15.69
C VAL A 123 33.74 -4.35 -16.77
N ALA A 124 34.00 -5.65 -16.86
CA ALA A 124 33.30 -6.58 -17.73
C ALA A 124 32.49 -7.62 -16.93
N LYS A 125 31.55 -8.28 -17.60
CA LYS A 125 30.82 -9.41 -17.01
C LYS A 125 31.81 -10.49 -16.53
N ASN A 126 31.55 -11.01 -15.34
CA ASN A 126 32.35 -11.98 -14.59
C ASN A 126 33.63 -11.45 -13.94
N ASP A 127 34.00 -10.17 -14.12
CA ASP A 127 35.10 -9.60 -13.35
C ASP A 127 34.74 -9.57 -11.85
N GLU A 128 35.75 -9.81 -11.01
CA GLU A 128 35.66 -9.65 -9.57
C GLU A 128 36.42 -8.39 -9.16
N THR A 129 35.83 -7.59 -8.28
CA THR A 129 36.44 -6.36 -7.78
C THR A 129 36.00 -6.09 -6.34
N VAL A 130 36.80 -5.29 -5.63
CA VAL A 130 36.48 -4.81 -4.29
C VAL A 130 36.04 -3.36 -4.40
N ILE A 131 34.86 -3.05 -3.84
CA ILE A 131 34.28 -1.71 -3.88
C ILE A 131 33.76 -1.30 -2.51
N ASP A 132 33.79 0.00 -2.24
CA ASP A 132 33.11 0.62 -1.11
C ASP A 132 31.65 0.91 -1.48
N ILE A 133 30.74 0.61 -0.56
CA ILE A 133 29.31 0.88 -0.70
C ILE A 133 29.01 2.24 -0.05
N ILE A 134 28.68 3.21 -0.91
CA ILE A 134 28.51 4.62 -0.51
C ILE A 134 27.06 4.97 -0.19
N GLY A 135 26.11 4.10 -0.51
CA GLY A 135 24.69 4.34 -0.34
C GLY A 135 23.85 3.16 -0.83
N MET A 136 22.55 3.37 -0.96
CA MET A 136 21.60 2.38 -1.45
C MET A 136 20.60 3.03 -2.40
N ASN A 137 20.12 2.26 -3.38
CA ASN A 137 19.05 2.68 -4.26
C ASN A 137 17.66 2.39 -3.64
N HIS A 138 16.59 2.81 -4.31
CA HIS A 138 15.21 2.62 -3.86
C HIS A 138 14.76 1.14 -3.77
N ASP A 139 15.47 0.24 -4.46
CA ASP A 139 15.23 -1.20 -4.42
C ASP A 139 15.95 -1.90 -3.25
N GLY A 140 16.72 -1.14 -2.45
CA GLY A 140 17.48 -1.65 -1.33
C GLY A 140 18.78 -2.36 -1.76
N GLU A 141 19.29 -2.07 -2.96
CA GLU A 141 20.59 -2.56 -3.40
C GLU A 141 21.67 -1.54 -3.03
N GLY A 142 22.79 -2.04 -2.51
CA GLY A 142 23.97 -1.23 -2.24
C GLY A 142 24.51 -0.59 -3.52
N VAL A 143 24.90 0.67 -3.44
CA VAL A 143 25.47 1.45 -4.53
C VAL A 143 26.94 1.64 -4.25
N GLY A 144 27.80 1.02 -5.06
CA GLY A 144 29.24 1.23 -5.03
C GLY A 144 29.78 1.69 -6.38
N ARG A 145 31.04 2.12 -6.43
CA ARG A 145 31.70 2.57 -7.66
C ARG A 145 33.00 1.81 -7.89
N ALA A 146 33.15 1.22 -9.07
CA ALA A 146 34.43 0.71 -9.57
C ALA A 146 34.95 1.70 -10.62
N GLU A 147 36.03 2.44 -10.29
CA GLU A 147 36.61 3.46 -11.19
C GLU A 147 35.57 4.46 -11.74
N GLY A 148 34.68 4.93 -10.86
CA GLY A 148 33.60 5.86 -11.20
C GLY A 148 32.34 5.21 -11.80
N TYR A 149 32.41 3.96 -12.29
CA TYR A 149 31.28 3.22 -12.82
C TYR A 149 30.42 2.62 -11.71
N THR A 150 29.10 2.87 -11.77
CA THR A 150 28.16 2.50 -10.70
C THR A 150 27.82 1.02 -10.77
N LEU A 151 27.92 0.31 -9.65
CA LEU A 151 27.49 -1.08 -9.49
C LEU A 151 26.42 -1.16 -8.41
N PHE A 152 25.30 -1.82 -8.75
CA PHE A 152 24.26 -2.18 -7.80
C PHE A 152 24.51 -3.59 -7.25
N VAL A 153 24.51 -3.72 -5.93
CA VAL A 153 24.90 -4.92 -5.20
C VAL A 153 23.81 -5.27 -4.21
N ALA A 154 22.96 -6.23 -4.59
CA ALA A 154 21.92 -6.73 -3.70
C ALA A 154 22.53 -7.38 -2.44
N GLY A 155 22.06 -6.96 -1.26
CA GLY A 155 22.51 -7.49 0.04
C GLY A 155 23.65 -6.68 0.70
N ALA A 156 24.23 -5.71 -0.01
CA ALA A 156 25.29 -4.87 0.54
C ALA A 156 24.72 -3.57 1.15
N LEU A 157 25.32 -3.12 2.26
CA LEU A 157 24.88 -1.95 3.03
C LEU A 157 25.87 -0.78 2.92
N PRO A 158 25.40 0.48 3.11
CA PRO A 158 26.28 1.65 3.19
C PRO A 158 27.32 1.50 4.29
N GLY A 159 28.55 1.91 3.99
CA GLY A 159 29.70 1.77 4.87
C GLY A 159 30.40 0.41 4.78
N GLU A 160 29.89 -0.54 3.98
CA GLU A 160 30.59 -1.81 3.75
C GLU A 160 31.68 -1.67 2.68
N LYS A 161 32.77 -2.42 2.86
CA LYS A 161 33.68 -2.80 1.77
C LYS A 161 33.39 -4.24 1.37
N VAL A 162 33.12 -4.46 0.09
CA VAL A 162 32.65 -5.76 -0.40
C VAL A 162 33.43 -6.23 -1.62
N ARG A 163 33.67 -7.55 -1.70
CA ARG A 163 34.11 -8.20 -2.92
C ARG A 163 32.89 -8.66 -3.71
N VAL A 164 32.83 -8.27 -4.99
CA VAL A 164 31.67 -8.49 -5.84
C VAL A 164 32.07 -9.10 -7.17
N LYS A 165 31.12 -9.84 -7.78
CA LYS A 165 31.24 -10.36 -9.15
C LYS A 165 30.26 -9.66 -10.07
N VAL A 166 30.75 -9.02 -11.13
CA VAL A 166 29.91 -8.30 -12.09
C VAL A 166 29.05 -9.30 -12.88
N LEU A 167 27.72 -9.18 -12.75
CA LEU A 167 26.76 -10.06 -13.42
C LEU A 167 26.36 -9.50 -14.80
N LYS A 168 26.20 -8.19 -14.86
CA LYS A 168 25.71 -7.50 -16.05
C LYS A 168 26.18 -6.06 -16.06
N THR A 169 26.65 -5.59 -17.21
CA THR A 169 26.97 -4.19 -17.45
C THR A 169 25.91 -3.55 -18.35
N LYS A 170 25.59 -2.30 -18.10
CA LYS A 170 24.86 -1.41 -19.01
C LYS A 170 25.74 -0.18 -19.29
N LYS A 171 25.24 0.77 -20.09
CA LYS A 171 26.00 1.95 -20.50
C LYS A 171 26.54 2.79 -19.33
N GLN A 172 25.75 2.97 -18.26
CA GLN A 172 26.10 3.88 -17.15
C GLN A 172 26.19 3.19 -15.78
N TYR A 173 25.71 1.96 -15.67
CA TYR A 173 25.71 1.21 -14.43
C TYR A 173 25.68 -0.30 -14.71
N GLY A 174 26.10 -1.09 -13.74
CA GLY A 174 26.03 -2.54 -13.77
C GLY A 174 25.36 -3.12 -12.53
N TYR A 175 25.15 -4.43 -12.55
CA TYR A 175 24.71 -5.22 -11.42
C TYR A 175 25.83 -6.19 -11.05
N ALA A 176 26.09 -6.35 -9.76
CA ALA A 176 27.06 -7.29 -9.26
C ALA A 176 26.46 -8.16 -8.13
N LYS A 177 26.99 -9.37 -8.01
CA LYS A 177 26.67 -10.30 -6.92
C LYS A 177 27.64 -10.06 -5.79
N LEU A 178 27.13 -9.87 -4.58
CA LEU A 178 27.95 -9.89 -3.36
C LEU A 178 28.59 -11.29 -3.21
N LEU A 179 29.91 -11.34 -3.18
CA LEU A 179 30.66 -12.57 -2.91
C LEU A 179 31.05 -12.65 -1.44
N GLU A 180 31.55 -11.54 -0.90
CA GLU A 180 32.13 -11.48 0.44
C GLU A 180 32.04 -10.05 0.98
N ILE A 181 31.73 -9.94 2.27
CA ILE A 181 31.80 -8.69 3.03
C ILE A 181 33.19 -8.64 3.65
N VAL A 182 34.03 -7.73 3.15
CA VAL A 182 35.42 -7.54 3.62
C VAL A 182 35.42 -6.71 4.90
N GLU A 183 34.58 -5.68 4.94
CA GLU A 183 34.34 -4.84 6.11
C GLU A 183 32.83 -4.63 6.25
N ALA A 184 32.28 -5.02 7.38
CA ALA A 184 30.84 -4.96 7.64
C ALA A 184 30.43 -3.59 8.18
N SER A 185 29.24 -3.13 7.78
CA SER A 185 28.63 -1.92 8.33
C SER A 185 28.24 -2.14 9.80
N LYS A 186 28.27 -1.07 10.60
CA LYS A 186 27.75 -1.08 11.98
C LYS A 186 26.28 -1.51 12.07
N ASP A 187 25.52 -1.30 10.99
CA ASP A 187 24.10 -1.62 10.90
C ASP A 187 23.86 -3.04 10.37
N ARG A 188 24.90 -3.83 10.07
CA ARG A 188 24.76 -5.21 9.59
C ARG A 188 24.27 -6.11 10.72
N VAL A 189 23.16 -6.81 10.46
CA VAL A 189 22.67 -7.91 11.32
C VAL A 189 22.41 -9.17 10.49
N SER A 190 22.38 -10.33 11.16
CA SER A 190 21.91 -11.56 10.51
C SER A 190 20.41 -11.50 10.28
N ALA A 191 19.95 -11.82 9.07
CA ALA A 191 18.53 -11.84 8.78
C ALA A 191 17.87 -13.04 9.50
N PRO A 192 16.89 -12.83 10.39
CA PRO A 192 16.33 -13.91 11.21
C PRO A 192 15.41 -14.85 10.43
N CYS A 193 14.86 -14.41 9.29
CA CYS A 193 13.96 -15.26 8.50
C CYS A 193 14.75 -16.32 7.70
N PRO A 194 14.43 -17.62 7.84
CA PRO A 194 15.18 -18.70 7.18
C PRO A 194 15.08 -18.66 5.65
N ILE A 195 14.02 -18.07 5.11
CA ILE A 195 13.81 -17.95 3.66
C ILE A 195 14.14 -16.56 3.10
N TYR A 196 14.77 -15.67 3.89
CA TYR A 196 15.05 -14.28 3.51
C TYR A 196 15.77 -14.14 2.15
N ALA A 197 16.77 -14.98 1.91
CA ALA A 197 17.55 -14.95 0.67
C ALA A 197 16.71 -15.29 -0.59
N GLN A 198 15.64 -16.07 -0.43
CA GLN A 198 14.82 -16.58 -1.53
C GLN A 198 13.52 -15.78 -1.71
N CYS A 199 12.93 -15.33 -0.60
CA CYS A 199 11.64 -14.66 -0.54
C CYS A 199 11.69 -13.24 -1.12
N GLY A 200 10.70 -12.88 -1.94
CA GLY A 200 10.56 -11.53 -2.48
C GLY A 200 9.95 -10.49 -1.52
N GLY A 201 9.47 -10.91 -0.34
CA GLY A 201 8.67 -10.06 0.56
C GLY A 201 9.46 -9.10 1.44
N CYS A 202 10.72 -9.40 1.77
CA CYS A 202 11.56 -8.54 2.61
C CYS A 202 12.91 -8.27 1.93
N GLN A 203 13.42 -7.06 2.11
CA GLN A 203 14.65 -6.59 1.46
C GLN A 203 15.67 -6.06 2.47
N LEU A 204 15.25 -5.75 3.71
CA LEU A 204 16.09 -5.06 4.69
C LEU A 204 16.35 -5.83 5.98
N GLN A 205 15.89 -7.09 6.14
CA GLN A 205 16.11 -7.84 7.40
C GLN A 205 17.58 -8.01 7.80
N HIS A 206 18.48 -7.90 6.85
CA HIS A 206 19.92 -7.91 7.05
C HIS A 206 20.49 -6.58 7.61
N MET A 207 19.67 -5.55 7.83
CA MET A 207 20.02 -4.26 8.40
C MET A 207 19.33 -4.09 9.77
N SER A 208 20.03 -3.54 10.75
CA SER A 208 19.49 -3.17 12.07
C SER A 208 18.23 -2.32 11.91
N TYR A 209 17.30 -2.42 12.85
CA TYR A 209 16.03 -1.67 12.70
C TYR A 209 16.26 -0.16 12.72
N GLU A 210 17.13 0.33 13.60
CA GLU A 210 17.57 1.73 13.62
C GLU A 210 18.18 2.17 12.27
N GLY A 211 19.05 1.34 11.69
CA GLY A 211 19.63 1.60 10.37
C GLY A 211 18.56 1.70 9.27
N GLN A 212 17.50 0.89 9.35
CA GLN A 212 16.37 0.97 8.41
C GLN A 212 15.63 2.30 8.53
N LEU A 213 15.36 2.77 9.75
CA LEU A 213 14.68 4.05 10.00
C LEU A 213 15.53 5.22 9.49
N HIS A 214 16.83 5.23 9.79
CA HIS A 214 17.75 6.24 9.27
C HIS A 214 17.80 6.26 7.75
N TRP A 215 17.90 5.09 7.12
CA TRP A 215 17.93 4.97 5.67
C TRP A 215 16.62 5.44 5.01
N LYS A 216 15.47 5.09 5.59
CA LYS A 216 14.14 5.52 5.10
C LYS A 216 13.99 7.04 5.17
N ARG A 217 14.42 7.67 6.28
CA ARG A 217 14.49 9.13 6.38
C ARG A 217 15.38 9.71 5.28
N GLN A 218 16.60 9.19 5.11
CA GLN A 218 17.53 9.71 4.09
C GLN A 218 16.97 9.58 2.69
N MET A 219 16.22 8.49 2.40
CA MET A 219 15.55 8.32 1.12
C MET A 219 14.53 9.44 0.85
N VAL A 220 13.77 9.88 1.85
CA VAL A 220 12.85 11.02 1.72
C VAL A 220 13.63 12.30 1.45
N VAL A 221 14.66 12.59 2.24
CA VAL A 221 15.53 13.77 2.08
C VAL A 221 16.14 13.83 0.66
N ASP A 222 16.71 12.73 0.19
CA ASP A 222 17.33 12.62 -1.12
C ASP A 222 16.33 12.90 -2.25
N ASN A 223 15.08 12.44 -2.13
CA ASN A 223 14.06 12.68 -3.13
C ASN A 223 13.60 14.15 -3.14
N LEU A 224 13.37 14.75 -1.97
CA LEU A 224 13.01 16.17 -1.85
C LEU A 224 14.08 17.06 -2.50
N LYS A 225 15.36 16.79 -2.23
CA LYS A 225 16.48 17.54 -2.81
C LYS A 225 16.67 17.29 -4.31
N ARG A 226 16.72 16.02 -4.75
CA ARG A 226 17.11 15.68 -6.13
C ARG A 226 15.97 15.81 -7.13
N ILE A 227 14.76 15.40 -6.75
CA ILE A 227 13.58 15.42 -7.63
C ILE A 227 12.79 16.69 -7.43
N GLY A 228 12.46 17.02 -6.18
CA GLY A 228 11.70 18.22 -5.84
C GLY A 228 12.51 19.51 -5.99
N LYS A 229 13.86 19.43 -5.94
CA LYS A 229 14.74 20.61 -5.86
C LYS A 229 14.36 21.54 -4.70
N LEU A 230 13.86 20.93 -3.61
CA LEU A 230 13.40 21.62 -2.43
C LEU A 230 14.56 21.78 -1.43
N ASN A 231 14.55 22.88 -0.69
CA ASN A 231 15.53 23.14 0.35
C ASN A 231 15.16 22.35 1.61
N VAL A 232 16.02 21.46 2.10
CA VAL A 232 15.80 20.69 3.34
C VAL A 232 16.76 21.21 4.42
N ALA A 233 16.23 21.52 5.60
CA ALA A 233 17.00 22.09 6.70
C ALA A 233 18.06 21.11 7.27
N GLY A 234 19.20 21.66 7.72
CA GLY A 234 20.11 20.97 8.65
C GLY A 234 21.18 20.03 8.07
N GLU A 235 21.44 20.01 6.75
CA GLU A 235 22.42 19.07 6.15
C GLU A 235 23.63 19.70 5.44
N ASN A 236 23.95 20.98 5.71
CA ASN A 236 25.29 21.52 5.42
C ASN A 236 26.30 21.15 6.53
N VAL A 237 26.32 19.88 6.94
CA VAL A 237 27.32 19.34 7.88
C VAL A 237 27.92 18.06 7.28
N GLY A 238 29.12 18.19 6.71
CA GLY A 238 30.14 17.17 6.87
C GLY A 238 30.44 16.22 5.70
N ASN A 239 30.54 16.71 4.46
CA ASN A 239 31.41 16.07 3.46
C ASN A 239 32.78 16.78 3.43
N GLU A 240 33.41 16.96 4.59
CA GLU A 240 34.80 17.42 4.73
C GLU A 240 35.42 16.77 5.98
N VAL A 241 35.89 15.53 5.83
CA VAL A 241 36.93 15.01 6.74
C VAL A 241 38.27 15.43 6.15
N ARG A 242 38.81 16.55 6.62
CA ARG A 242 40.23 16.89 6.47
C ARG A 242 40.86 17.09 7.86
N ALA A 243 41.75 16.14 8.14
CA ALA A 243 42.92 16.09 9.01
C ALA A 243 43.32 17.30 9.89
N HIS A 244 43.89 16.92 11.05
CA HIS A 244 44.69 17.67 12.06
C HIS A 244 43.86 18.45 13.10
N GLN A 245 44.02 18.33 14.43
CA GLN A 245 45.09 17.87 15.36
C GLN A 245 44.40 17.53 16.70
N ASP A 246 44.67 16.39 17.35
CA ASP A 246 45.64 16.14 18.44
C ASP A 246 45.32 16.73 19.85
N VAL A 247 45.26 15.79 20.81
CA VAL A 247 45.45 15.82 22.30
C VAL A 247 44.49 16.64 23.19
N ASP A 248 43.73 15.97 24.07
CA ASP A 248 44.17 15.78 25.47
C ASP A 248 43.32 14.72 26.23
N ASN A 249 43.99 13.94 27.07
CA ASN A 249 43.42 12.88 27.92
C ASN A 249 42.96 13.46 29.27
N GLY A 250 41.87 12.92 29.82
CA GLY A 250 41.48 13.19 31.20
C GLY A 250 40.49 12.14 31.74
N ASP A 251 40.93 11.40 32.73
CA ASP A 251 40.32 10.23 33.39
C ASP A 251 39.03 10.48 34.19
N ALA A 252 38.41 9.34 34.54
CA ALA A 252 37.47 9.07 35.65
C ALA A 252 35.99 9.44 35.42
N ASP A 253 34.98 8.69 35.86
CA ASP A 253 34.91 7.75 36.98
C ASP A 253 33.73 6.78 36.77
N SER A 254 33.89 5.59 37.35
CA SER A 254 32.95 4.49 37.37
C SER A 254 32.01 4.58 38.57
N SER A 255 30.70 4.52 38.35
CA SER A 255 29.76 4.07 39.39
C SER A 255 28.47 3.50 38.81
N HIS A 256 28.34 2.18 38.85
CA HIS A 256 27.05 1.49 38.95
C HIS A 256 26.50 1.64 40.38
N PRO A 257 25.16 1.65 40.55
CA PRO A 257 24.47 0.43 40.97
C PRO A 257 23.13 0.25 40.20
N GLN A 258 22.83 -0.94 39.65
CA GLN A 258 22.14 -2.09 40.26
C GLN A 258 20.70 -1.83 40.78
N VAL A 259 19.75 -2.42 40.00
CA VAL A 259 18.47 -3.10 40.33
C VAL A 259 17.42 -2.41 41.20
N ASP A 260 16.18 -2.32 40.71
CA ASP A 260 15.11 -3.24 41.14
C ASP A 260 13.82 -3.12 40.30
N ASN A 261 13.17 -4.27 40.17
CA ASN A 261 11.94 -4.53 39.44
C ASN A 261 10.76 -4.51 40.45
N LEU A 262 9.56 -4.07 40.00
CA LEU A 262 8.20 -4.38 40.49
C LEU A 262 7.29 -3.13 40.54
N GLY A 263 6.15 -3.21 39.85
CA GLY A 263 5.03 -2.28 40.03
C GLY A 263 3.99 -2.39 38.93
N GLU A 264 2.96 -3.21 39.16
CA GLU A 264 1.69 -3.17 38.42
C GLU A 264 1.08 -1.76 38.47
N GLY A 265 0.64 -1.26 37.32
CA GLY A 265 -0.06 0.02 37.22
C GLY A 265 -0.60 0.25 35.82
N THR A 266 -1.87 -0.08 35.60
CA THR A 266 -2.64 0.38 34.46
C THR A 266 -2.82 1.90 34.57
N GLU A 267 -2.08 2.66 33.75
CA GLU A 267 -2.35 4.08 33.55
C GLU A 267 -2.84 4.33 32.13
N THR A 268 -4.11 4.72 32.06
CA THR A 268 -4.77 5.38 30.94
C THR A 268 -4.00 6.64 30.54
N VAL A 269 -3.53 6.68 29.29
CA VAL A 269 -2.93 7.87 28.67
C VAL A 269 -4.06 8.89 28.40
N HIS A 270 -4.38 9.71 29.40
CA HIS A 270 -5.19 10.91 29.22
C HIS A 270 -4.31 12.16 29.27
N SER A 271 -4.28 12.85 28.13
CA SER A 271 -4.02 14.28 27.93
C SER A 271 -2.88 14.93 28.75
N SER A 272 -1.70 14.92 28.16
CA SER A 272 -0.72 16.00 28.31
C SER A 272 -0.40 16.62 26.93
N GLY A 273 -1.46 16.84 26.13
CA GLY A 273 -1.41 17.22 24.72
C GLY A 273 -1.49 18.73 24.41
N ASP A 274 -1.59 19.61 25.40
CA ASP A 274 -1.94 21.03 25.13
C ASP A 274 -0.76 22.00 24.94
N LYS A 275 0.50 21.53 24.90
CA LYS A 275 1.67 22.44 24.81
C LYS A 275 2.67 22.20 23.68
N ALA A 276 2.55 21.12 22.90
CA ALA A 276 3.45 20.82 21.78
C ALA A 276 2.80 20.98 20.40
N VAL A 277 1.50 21.21 20.34
CA VAL A 277 0.77 21.44 19.09
C VAL A 277 1.17 22.81 18.55
N HIS A 278 1.75 22.84 17.34
CA HIS A 278 1.91 24.02 16.47
C HIS A 278 3.26 24.79 16.48
N GLU A 279 4.40 24.15 16.75
CA GLU A 279 5.71 24.78 16.42
C GLU A 279 5.84 25.05 14.90
N TRP A 280 5.36 24.13 14.05
CA TRP A 280 5.39 24.27 12.59
C TRP A 280 4.45 25.37 12.04
N MET A 281 3.43 25.80 12.79
CA MET A 281 2.56 26.92 12.40
C MET A 281 3.20 28.28 12.63
N ASN A 282 4.18 28.36 13.53
CA ASN A 282 4.81 29.62 13.96
C ASN A 282 6.22 29.83 13.38
N VAL A 283 6.66 29.02 12.39
CA VAL A 283 7.99 29.15 11.79
C VAL A 283 8.08 30.44 10.98
N PRO A 284 8.78 31.49 11.46
CA PRO A 284 9.00 32.69 10.67
C PRO A 284 10.17 32.44 9.72
N ASN A 285 10.13 33.12 8.58
CA ASN A 285 11.22 33.38 7.63
C ASN A 285 11.27 32.49 6.37
N GLU A 286 11.41 33.17 5.23
CA GLU A 286 11.59 32.67 3.85
C GLU A 286 12.92 31.87 3.66
N SER A 287 13.63 31.57 4.75
CA SER A 287 14.94 30.89 4.76
C SER A 287 14.96 29.57 5.53
N ALA A 288 13.86 29.15 6.16
CA ALA A 288 13.79 27.86 6.85
C ALA A 288 13.51 26.76 5.82
N GLY A 289 14.50 25.90 5.56
CA GLY A 289 14.29 24.72 4.72
C GLY A 289 13.27 23.75 5.35
N ILE A 290 12.76 22.81 4.55
CA ILE A 290 11.85 21.75 4.97
C ILE A 290 12.50 20.94 6.09
N THR A 291 11.80 20.76 7.21
CA THR A 291 12.23 19.84 8.27
C THR A 291 11.80 18.42 7.90
N VAL A 292 12.75 17.49 7.80
CA VAL A 292 12.44 16.06 7.66
C VAL A 292 12.73 15.37 8.98
N LEU A 293 11.68 14.92 9.66
CA LEU A 293 11.77 14.30 10.98
C LEU A 293 12.37 12.88 10.92
N PRO A 294 12.88 12.34 12.04
CA PRO A 294 13.21 10.93 12.18
C PRO A 294 12.03 10.03 11.77
N THR A 295 12.28 8.94 11.04
CA THR A 295 11.20 8.01 10.65
C THR A 295 10.56 7.42 11.91
N LEU A 296 9.23 7.54 12.03
CA LEU A 296 8.49 6.90 13.11
C LEU A 296 8.51 5.39 12.88
N GLY A 297 9.24 4.69 13.74
CA GLY A 297 9.35 3.24 13.73
C GLY A 297 8.24 2.55 14.51
N MET A 298 8.38 1.24 14.62
CA MET A 298 7.50 0.33 15.35
C MET A 298 8.31 -0.33 16.46
N ASP A 299 7.80 -0.37 17.69
CA ASP A 299 8.52 -0.95 18.83
C ASP A 299 8.85 -2.43 18.60
N GLU A 300 7.86 -3.18 18.10
CA GLU A 300 7.99 -4.58 17.71
C GLU A 300 7.79 -4.70 16.19
N PRO A 301 8.86 -4.61 15.36
CA PRO A 301 8.75 -4.57 13.89
C PRO A 301 8.38 -5.91 13.23
N TRP A 302 7.74 -6.82 13.97
CA TRP A 302 7.39 -8.18 13.54
C TRP A 302 5.89 -8.43 13.65
N ARG A 303 5.40 -9.46 12.96
CA ARG A 303 4.01 -9.93 13.05
C ARG A 303 2.93 -8.86 12.78
N TYR A 304 3.31 -7.77 12.14
CA TYR A 304 2.46 -6.58 11.98
C TYR A 304 1.44 -6.71 10.84
N ARG A 305 1.65 -7.58 9.85
CA ARG A 305 0.71 -7.71 8.72
C ARG A 305 -0.56 -8.45 9.13
N ASN A 306 -1.67 -7.73 9.05
CA ASN A 306 -3.01 -8.24 9.28
C ASN A 306 -3.60 -9.04 8.11
N LYS A 307 -2.95 -8.99 6.95
CA LYS A 307 -3.39 -9.67 5.73
C LYS A 307 -2.26 -10.53 5.17
N ALA A 308 -2.58 -11.79 4.88
CA ALA A 308 -1.75 -12.70 4.11
C ALA A 308 -2.40 -12.98 2.76
N GLN A 309 -1.61 -12.92 1.68
CA GLN A 309 -2.04 -13.28 0.33
C GLN A 309 -1.08 -14.33 -0.23
N VAL A 310 -1.49 -15.59 -0.15
CA VAL A 310 -0.62 -16.73 -0.42
C VAL A 310 -0.99 -17.37 -1.76
N PRO A 311 -0.16 -17.25 -2.81
CA PRO A 311 -0.32 -18.04 -4.03
C PRO A 311 -0.20 -19.52 -3.73
N MET A 312 -1.06 -20.30 -4.39
CA MET A 312 -1.15 -21.75 -4.23
C MET A 312 -0.57 -22.46 -5.44
N GLY A 313 0.26 -23.46 -5.20
CA GLY A 313 0.88 -24.30 -6.22
C GLY A 313 0.78 -25.78 -5.88
N GLU A 314 1.43 -26.61 -6.68
CA GLU A 314 1.57 -28.04 -6.42
C GLU A 314 3.04 -28.47 -6.47
N MET A 315 3.44 -29.31 -5.53
CA MET A 315 4.73 -30.00 -5.52
C MET A 315 4.52 -31.43 -5.04
N GLU A 316 5.11 -32.40 -5.75
CA GLU A 316 4.97 -33.83 -5.44
C GLU A 316 3.50 -34.33 -5.29
N GLY A 317 2.57 -33.65 -5.97
CA GLY A 317 1.13 -33.97 -5.92
C GLY A 317 0.37 -33.37 -4.73
N GLY A 318 1.04 -32.62 -3.85
CA GLY A 318 0.42 -31.89 -2.74
C GLY A 318 0.34 -30.37 -2.98
N LEU A 319 -0.67 -29.71 -2.40
CA LEU A 319 -0.77 -28.25 -2.40
C LEU A 319 0.43 -27.63 -1.68
N ILE A 320 1.10 -26.65 -2.26
CA ILE A 320 2.09 -25.80 -1.58
C ILE A 320 1.60 -24.35 -1.57
N GLY A 321 2.11 -23.56 -0.64
CA GLY A 321 1.71 -22.16 -0.53
C GLY A 321 2.75 -21.35 0.22
N GLY A 322 3.18 -20.27 -0.41
CA GLY A 322 4.16 -19.36 0.18
C GLY A 322 4.28 -18.08 -0.62
N PHE A 323 5.50 -17.60 -0.86
CA PHE A 323 5.72 -16.39 -1.65
C PHE A 323 6.38 -16.68 -2.98
N TYR A 324 6.20 -15.76 -3.92
CA TYR A 324 7.00 -15.77 -5.14
C TYR A 324 8.48 -15.47 -4.83
N ALA A 325 9.37 -16.29 -5.39
CA ALA A 325 10.80 -16.02 -5.36
C ALA A 325 11.13 -14.74 -6.13
N LYS A 326 12.14 -13.99 -5.66
CA LYS A 326 12.54 -12.69 -6.23
C LYS A 326 12.59 -12.70 -7.77
N GLY A 327 11.71 -11.95 -8.42
CA GLY A 327 11.68 -11.77 -9.87
C GLY A 327 11.14 -12.96 -10.68
N SER A 328 10.32 -13.83 -10.08
CA SER A 328 9.70 -14.99 -10.74
C SER A 328 8.28 -15.24 -10.21
N HIS A 329 7.52 -16.16 -10.82
CA HIS A 329 6.29 -16.75 -10.25
C HIS A 329 6.54 -18.14 -9.62
N ARG A 330 7.79 -18.46 -9.29
CA ARG A 330 8.11 -19.71 -8.60
C ARG A 330 7.75 -19.56 -7.12
N ILE A 331 6.86 -20.41 -6.63
CA ILE A 331 6.44 -20.43 -5.22
C ILE A 331 7.57 -21.04 -4.38
N VAL A 332 8.02 -20.30 -3.38
CA VAL A 332 8.82 -20.79 -2.26
C VAL A 332 7.83 -21.21 -1.19
N ASP A 333 7.65 -22.52 -1.00
CA ASP A 333 6.76 -23.02 0.06
C ASP A 333 7.30 -22.53 1.41
N MET A 334 6.40 -22.00 2.23
CA MET A 334 6.76 -21.49 3.54
C MET A 334 5.90 -22.14 4.61
N GLU A 335 6.53 -22.32 5.77
CA GLU A 335 5.83 -22.67 6.99
C GLU A 335 5.38 -21.42 7.74
N ARG A 336 6.22 -20.37 7.76
CA ARG A 336 5.97 -19.15 8.55
C ARG A 336 6.50 -17.90 7.87
N CYS A 337 5.81 -16.78 8.06
CA CYS A 337 6.26 -15.46 7.66
C CYS A 337 6.40 -14.53 8.88
N LEU A 338 7.64 -14.17 9.26
CA LEU A 338 7.90 -13.38 10.48
C LEU A 338 7.24 -11.99 10.53
N ILE A 339 6.84 -11.43 9.38
CA ILE A 339 6.15 -10.14 9.31
C ILE A 339 4.62 -10.27 9.22
N GLN A 340 4.09 -11.47 8.99
CA GLN A 340 2.65 -11.73 9.04
C GLN A 340 2.25 -12.15 10.44
N HIS A 341 1.05 -11.76 10.84
CA HIS A 341 0.47 -12.25 12.09
C HIS A 341 0.46 -13.78 12.10
N GLU A 342 0.91 -14.40 13.20
CA GLU A 342 1.12 -15.85 13.30
C GLU A 342 -0.12 -16.71 12.99
N HIS A 343 -1.32 -16.25 13.40
CA HIS A 343 -2.58 -16.93 13.03
C HIS A 343 -2.78 -17.04 11.51
N ASN A 344 -2.24 -16.13 10.70
CA ASN A 344 -2.34 -16.24 9.24
C ASN A 344 -1.53 -17.44 8.74
N ASP A 345 -0.35 -17.69 9.32
CA ASP A 345 0.50 -18.85 8.99
C ASP A 345 -0.27 -20.15 9.29
N GLU A 346 -0.89 -20.23 10.48
CA GLU A 346 -1.69 -21.38 10.94
C GLU A 346 -2.89 -21.64 10.01
N VAL A 347 -3.65 -20.59 9.65
CA VAL A 347 -4.81 -20.73 8.76
C VAL A 347 -4.39 -21.27 7.40
N VAL A 348 -3.32 -20.74 6.82
CA VAL A 348 -2.81 -21.18 5.51
C VAL A 348 -2.35 -22.64 5.58
N GLU A 349 -1.65 -23.04 6.63
CA GLU A 349 -1.22 -24.42 6.85
C GLU A 349 -2.41 -25.39 6.88
N ARG A 350 -3.42 -25.14 7.72
CA ARG A 350 -4.58 -26.03 7.83
C ARG A 350 -5.43 -26.06 6.57
N VAL A 351 -5.59 -24.93 5.88
CA VAL A 351 -6.29 -24.89 4.59
C VAL A 351 -5.57 -25.76 3.55
N LYS A 352 -4.23 -25.74 3.51
CA LYS A 352 -3.42 -26.65 2.66
C LYS A 352 -3.67 -28.11 3.03
N GLU A 353 -3.55 -28.46 4.30
CA GLU A 353 -3.70 -29.84 4.78
C GLU A 353 -5.07 -30.44 4.46
N ILE A 354 -6.15 -29.71 4.79
CA ILE A 354 -7.52 -30.17 4.55
C ILE A 354 -7.81 -30.18 3.05
N GLY A 355 -7.36 -29.16 2.31
CA GLY A 355 -7.51 -29.09 0.86
C GLY A 355 -6.88 -30.28 0.14
N ARG A 356 -5.69 -30.73 0.58
CA ARG A 356 -5.04 -31.94 0.06
C ARG A 356 -5.89 -33.19 0.33
N ARG A 357 -6.45 -33.33 1.53
CA ARG A 357 -7.26 -34.50 1.95
C ARG A 357 -8.52 -34.65 1.10
N VAL A 358 -9.20 -33.55 0.81
CA VAL A 358 -10.44 -33.54 0.03
C VAL A 358 -10.20 -33.42 -1.49
N GLY A 359 -8.95 -33.50 -1.94
CA GLY A 359 -8.59 -33.59 -3.35
C GLY A 359 -8.57 -32.26 -4.13
N ILE A 360 -8.44 -31.13 -3.44
CA ILE A 360 -8.33 -29.81 -4.09
C ILE A 360 -6.99 -29.68 -4.81
N ARG A 361 -7.05 -29.16 -6.04
CA ARG A 361 -5.90 -28.94 -6.92
C ARG A 361 -5.59 -27.46 -7.06
N ALA A 362 -4.31 -27.11 -7.04
CA ALA A 362 -3.87 -25.73 -7.26
C ALA A 362 -4.03 -25.34 -8.73
N TYR A 363 -4.24 -24.05 -8.97
CA TYR A 363 -4.26 -23.50 -10.31
C TYR A 363 -2.85 -23.45 -10.89
N ASN A 364 -2.71 -23.88 -12.14
CA ASN A 364 -1.47 -23.84 -12.89
C ASN A 364 -1.58 -22.79 -14.02
N GLU A 365 -0.80 -21.71 -13.91
CA GLU A 365 -0.86 -20.56 -14.85
C GLU A 365 -0.46 -20.90 -16.30
N GLU A 366 0.38 -21.92 -16.48
CA GLU A 366 0.85 -22.37 -17.79
C GLU A 366 -0.26 -23.10 -18.55
N THR A 367 -0.95 -24.03 -17.87
CA THR A 367 -1.99 -24.87 -18.46
C THR A 367 -3.39 -24.27 -18.36
N GLY A 368 -3.60 -23.30 -17.45
CA GLY A 368 -4.90 -22.73 -17.12
C GLY A 368 -5.84 -23.69 -16.38
N ARG A 369 -5.33 -24.79 -15.83
CA ARG A 369 -6.11 -25.84 -15.16
C ARG A 369 -5.92 -25.78 -13.64
N GLY A 370 -6.76 -26.51 -12.92
CA GLY A 370 -6.79 -26.51 -11.45
C GLY A 370 -7.73 -25.43 -10.90
N LEU A 371 -7.92 -25.43 -9.58
CA LEU A 371 -8.95 -24.65 -8.93
C LEU A 371 -8.38 -23.55 -8.03
N LEU A 372 -7.64 -23.91 -6.99
CA LEU A 372 -7.24 -22.96 -5.96
C LEU A 372 -6.07 -22.09 -6.44
N ARG A 373 -6.31 -20.78 -6.60
CA ARG A 373 -5.29 -19.81 -7.05
C ARG A 373 -4.53 -19.22 -5.88
N HIS A 374 -5.28 -18.72 -4.90
CA HIS A 374 -4.72 -18.05 -3.72
C HIS A 374 -5.56 -18.38 -2.49
N VAL A 375 -4.89 -18.34 -1.34
CA VAL A 375 -5.52 -18.26 -0.02
C VAL A 375 -5.23 -16.86 0.51
N VAL A 376 -6.29 -16.10 0.79
CA VAL A 376 -6.15 -14.79 1.45
C VAL A 376 -6.73 -14.90 2.85
N VAL A 377 -5.97 -14.43 3.84
CA VAL A 377 -6.41 -14.37 5.23
C VAL A 377 -6.34 -12.92 5.67
N LYS A 378 -7.42 -12.42 6.28
CA LYS A 378 -7.46 -11.13 6.96
C LYS A 378 -7.72 -11.37 8.44
N LYS A 379 -6.96 -10.71 9.29
CA LYS A 379 -7.13 -10.70 10.74
C LYS A 379 -7.49 -9.28 11.18
N ALA A 380 -8.55 -9.14 11.96
CA ALA A 380 -8.80 -7.94 12.73
C ALA A 380 -7.93 -7.97 14.00
N PHE A 381 -7.08 -6.97 14.20
CA PHE A 381 -6.12 -6.96 15.30
C PHE A 381 -6.80 -6.72 16.65
N ARG A 382 -7.77 -5.80 16.71
CA ARG A 382 -8.41 -5.41 17.97
C ARG A 382 -9.51 -6.39 18.38
N THR A 383 -10.29 -6.90 17.44
CA THR A 383 -11.40 -7.84 17.74
C THR A 383 -10.98 -9.31 17.71
N GLY A 384 -9.89 -9.63 17.01
CA GLY A 384 -9.45 -11.01 16.79
C GLY A 384 -10.23 -11.77 15.71
N GLU A 385 -11.23 -11.15 15.06
CA GLU A 385 -11.99 -11.78 13.98
C GLU A 385 -11.09 -12.12 12.78
N MET A 386 -11.34 -13.27 12.14
CA MET A 386 -10.57 -13.67 10.95
C MET A 386 -11.46 -14.04 9.77
N MET A 387 -11.06 -13.56 8.59
CA MET A 387 -11.67 -13.88 7.31
C MET A 387 -10.71 -14.69 6.47
N LEU A 388 -11.17 -15.86 6.03
CA LEU A 388 -10.53 -16.67 5.00
C LEU A 388 -11.22 -16.44 3.65
N VAL A 389 -10.45 -16.15 2.61
CA VAL A 389 -10.93 -16.05 1.23
C VAL A 389 -10.21 -17.08 0.36
N LEU A 390 -10.97 -18.01 -0.18
CA LEU A 390 -10.51 -18.99 -1.16
C LEU A 390 -10.68 -18.40 -2.56
N VAL A 391 -9.58 -18.05 -3.22
CA VAL A 391 -9.61 -17.51 -4.58
C VAL A 391 -9.55 -18.66 -5.58
N THR A 392 -10.60 -18.85 -6.37
CA THR A 392 -10.76 -20.04 -7.22
C THR A 392 -10.90 -19.73 -8.70
N ASN A 393 -10.33 -20.59 -9.54
CA ASN A 393 -10.50 -20.63 -11.00
C ASN A 393 -11.79 -21.41 -11.37
N GLY A 394 -12.91 -21.04 -10.78
CA GLY A 394 -14.20 -21.71 -11.00
C GLY A 394 -15.22 -21.42 -9.91
N ASP A 395 -16.49 -21.61 -10.24
CA ASP A 395 -17.62 -21.33 -9.34
C ASP A 395 -17.85 -22.44 -8.31
N SER A 396 -17.62 -23.70 -8.68
CA SER A 396 -17.82 -24.85 -7.80
C SER A 396 -16.52 -25.29 -7.14
N ILE A 397 -16.62 -25.66 -5.87
CA ILE A 397 -15.53 -26.26 -5.09
C ILE A 397 -15.90 -27.74 -4.84
N PRO A 398 -15.08 -28.71 -5.28
CA PRO A 398 -15.27 -30.12 -4.93
C PRO A 398 -15.19 -30.32 -3.42
N GLU A 399 -16.03 -31.19 -2.86
CA GLU A 399 -16.06 -31.49 -1.42
C GLU A 399 -16.14 -30.23 -0.53
N LYS A 400 -16.77 -29.16 -1.04
CA LYS A 400 -16.86 -27.85 -0.38
C LYS A 400 -17.31 -27.97 1.07
N ASP A 401 -18.39 -28.70 1.32
CA ASP A 401 -18.97 -28.77 2.67
C ASP A 401 -18.03 -29.50 3.65
N GLU A 402 -17.30 -30.51 3.19
CA GLU A 402 -16.27 -31.19 4.00
C GLU A 402 -15.08 -30.27 4.28
N TRP A 403 -14.60 -29.54 3.27
CA TRP A 403 -13.48 -28.62 3.42
C TRP A 403 -13.81 -27.49 4.40
N ILE A 404 -14.98 -26.86 4.25
CA ILE A 404 -15.45 -25.77 5.10
C ILE A 404 -15.69 -26.25 6.53
N ARG A 405 -16.29 -27.43 6.71
CA ARG A 405 -16.44 -28.03 8.05
C ARG A 405 -15.08 -28.29 8.70
N GLY A 406 -14.14 -28.89 7.99
CA GLY A 406 -12.81 -29.18 8.53
C GLY A 406 -12.05 -27.91 8.93
N ILE A 407 -12.19 -26.83 8.16
CA ILE A 407 -11.60 -25.52 8.48
C ILE A 407 -12.21 -25.00 9.78
N ARG A 408 -13.54 -24.99 9.90
CA ARG A 408 -14.24 -24.47 11.08
C ARG A 408 -13.92 -25.23 12.36
N GLU A 409 -13.80 -26.56 12.27
CA GLU A 409 -13.49 -27.41 13.43
C GLU A 409 -12.06 -27.22 13.92
N GLN A 410 -11.11 -26.96 13.02
CA GLN A 410 -9.69 -26.80 13.36
C GLN A 410 -9.28 -25.34 13.60
N LEU A 411 -10.04 -24.37 13.09
CA LEU A 411 -9.74 -22.94 13.16
C LEU A 411 -10.97 -22.15 13.65
N PRO A 412 -11.38 -22.31 14.93
CA PRO A 412 -12.56 -21.63 15.48
C PRO A 412 -12.47 -20.10 15.44
N GLN A 413 -11.27 -19.53 15.33
CA GLN A 413 -11.01 -18.10 15.18
C GLN A 413 -11.41 -17.54 13.80
N VAL A 414 -11.59 -18.40 12.78
CA VAL A 414 -12.08 -17.97 11.46
C VAL A 414 -13.59 -17.83 11.52
N THR A 415 -14.08 -16.58 11.53
CA THR A 415 -15.50 -16.22 11.66
C THR A 415 -16.17 -15.97 10.30
N SER A 416 -15.38 -15.87 9.24
CA SER A 416 -15.85 -15.64 7.87
C SER A 416 -15.06 -16.49 6.89
N ILE A 417 -15.75 -17.27 6.05
CA ILE A 417 -15.14 -18.00 4.94
C ILE A 417 -15.84 -17.60 3.65
N CYS A 418 -15.08 -17.00 2.73
CA CYS A 418 -15.55 -16.51 1.45
C CYS A 418 -14.87 -17.25 0.30
N GLN A 419 -15.58 -17.37 -0.82
CA GLN A 419 -15.02 -17.70 -2.12
C GLN A 419 -14.93 -16.43 -2.94
N ASN A 420 -13.81 -16.19 -3.59
CA ASN A 420 -13.73 -15.21 -4.66
C ASN A 420 -13.37 -15.92 -5.96
N VAL A 421 -14.15 -15.67 -7.03
CA VAL A 421 -14.01 -16.38 -8.29
C VAL A 421 -13.22 -15.54 -9.28
N ASN A 422 -12.05 -16.03 -9.69
CA ASN A 422 -11.22 -15.42 -10.70
C ASN A 422 -10.77 -16.43 -11.74
N THR A 423 -11.45 -16.46 -12.88
CA THR A 423 -11.15 -17.32 -14.04
C THR A 423 -10.28 -16.63 -15.09
N LYS A 424 -9.93 -15.35 -14.88
CA LYS A 424 -9.15 -14.55 -15.84
C LYS A 424 -7.67 -14.91 -15.73
N LYS A 425 -6.96 -15.01 -16.87
CA LYS A 425 -5.50 -15.09 -16.91
C LYS A 425 -4.90 -13.70 -16.70
N THR A 426 -4.74 -13.33 -15.44
CA THR A 426 -4.30 -12.01 -14.99
C THR A 426 -3.52 -12.14 -13.69
N ASN A 427 -2.68 -11.14 -13.42
CA ASN A 427 -1.95 -11.00 -12.16
C ASN A 427 -2.83 -10.41 -11.04
N VAL A 428 -4.01 -9.88 -11.37
CA VAL A 428 -4.99 -9.47 -10.35
C VAL A 428 -5.47 -10.71 -9.60
N ILE A 429 -5.35 -10.69 -8.27
CA ILE A 429 -5.69 -11.83 -7.41
C ILE A 429 -7.20 -12.04 -7.39
N PHE A 430 -7.97 -11.01 -7.04
CA PHE A 430 -9.41 -11.10 -6.93
C PHE A 430 -10.11 -10.95 -8.29
N GLY A 431 -11.17 -11.73 -8.48
CA GLY A 431 -12.16 -11.50 -9.52
C GLY A 431 -13.36 -10.72 -8.99
N ASP A 432 -14.37 -10.60 -9.83
CA ASP A 432 -15.48 -9.66 -9.62
C ASP A 432 -16.58 -10.24 -8.72
N VAL A 433 -16.56 -11.55 -8.46
CA VAL A 433 -17.60 -12.26 -7.70
C VAL A 433 -17.03 -12.80 -6.40
N THR A 434 -17.64 -12.39 -5.28
CA THR A 434 -17.38 -12.94 -3.94
C THR A 434 -18.66 -13.58 -3.41
N ARG A 435 -18.55 -14.74 -2.77
CA ARG A 435 -19.66 -15.46 -2.13
C ARG A 435 -19.27 -15.85 -0.71
N VAL A 436 -20.15 -15.63 0.25
CA VAL A 436 -19.98 -16.17 1.60
C VAL A 436 -20.26 -17.68 1.55
N LEU A 437 -19.27 -18.48 1.94
CA LEU A 437 -19.42 -19.93 2.09
C LEU A 437 -19.88 -20.28 3.50
N TRP A 438 -19.44 -19.51 4.50
CA TRP A 438 -19.84 -19.64 5.89
C TRP A 438 -19.53 -18.36 6.69
N GLY A 439 -20.35 -18.05 7.69
CA GLY A 439 -20.12 -16.93 8.59
C GLY A 439 -20.61 -15.59 8.03
N SER A 440 -19.83 -14.53 8.25
CA SER A 440 -20.15 -13.16 7.84
C SER A 440 -19.59 -12.80 6.45
N GLU A 441 -20.12 -11.74 5.83
CA GLU A 441 -19.53 -11.14 4.62
C GLU A 441 -18.34 -10.21 4.93
N VAL A 442 -18.33 -9.67 6.16
CA VAL A 442 -17.33 -8.73 6.66
C VAL A 442 -16.81 -9.18 8.02
N ILE A 443 -15.58 -8.80 8.33
CA ILE A 443 -15.06 -8.79 9.71
C ILE A 443 -14.97 -7.35 10.20
N TYR A 444 -15.01 -7.15 11.51
CA TYR A 444 -14.89 -5.82 12.11
C TYR A 444 -13.53 -5.64 12.77
N ASP A 445 -12.89 -4.51 12.51
CA ASP A 445 -11.68 -4.09 13.23
C ASP A 445 -11.77 -2.61 13.60
N TYR A 446 -10.79 -2.14 14.37
CA TYR A 446 -10.68 -0.73 14.75
C TYR A 446 -9.32 -0.18 14.31
N ILE A 447 -9.33 1.07 13.87
CA ILE A 447 -8.13 1.92 13.85
C ILE A 447 -8.44 3.04 14.84
N GLY A 448 -7.61 3.24 15.86
CA GLY A 448 -7.97 4.11 16.98
C GLY A 448 -9.33 3.72 17.56
N ASP A 449 -10.27 4.67 17.56
CA ASP A 449 -11.65 4.48 18.06
C ASP A 449 -12.69 4.25 16.94
N VAL A 450 -12.28 4.31 15.67
CA VAL A 450 -13.19 4.13 14.52
C VAL A 450 -13.28 2.66 14.14
N LYS A 451 -14.50 2.14 14.10
CA LYS A 451 -14.82 0.77 13.68
C LYS A 451 -14.98 0.68 12.17
N PHE A 452 -14.36 -0.33 11.55
CA PHE A 452 -14.46 -0.57 10.11
C PHE A 452 -15.04 -1.95 9.81
N ALA A 453 -15.93 -2.02 8.82
CA ALA A 453 -16.36 -3.27 8.21
C ALA A 453 -15.43 -3.65 7.06
N ILE A 454 -14.74 -4.78 7.17
CA ILE A 454 -13.72 -5.22 6.21
C ILE A 454 -14.26 -6.40 5.40
N SER A 455 -14.61 -6.15 4.14
CA SER A 455 -15.02 -7.17 3.18
C SER A 455 -13.84 -7.89 2.53
N ALA A 456 -14.06 -9.01 1.82
CA ALA A 456 -12.99 -9.77 1.16
C ALA A 456 -12.13 -8.93 0.19
N ARG A 457 -12.77 -8.05 -0.59
CA ARG A 457 -12.13 -7.24 -1.65
C ARG A 457 -11.73 -5.84 -1.21
N SER A 458 -12.23 -5.35 -0.08
CA SER A 458 -11.89 -4.01 0.43
C SER A 458 -10.38 -3.86 0.64
N PHE A 459 -9.88 -2.67 0.29
CA PHE A 459 -8.57 -2.22 0.73
C PHE A 459 -8.67 -1.79 2.20
N TYR A 460 -7.74 -2.29 3.00
CA TYR A 460 -7.57 -1.94 4.39
C TYR A 460 -6.07 -1.99 4.67
N GLN A 461 -5.58 -1.05 5.48
CA GLN A 461 -4.16 -0.95 5.75
C GLN A 461 -3.66 -2.21 6.43
N VAL A 462 -2.50 -2.72 5.96
CA VAL A 462 -2.01 -4.04 6.41
C VAL A 462 -1.28 -3.99 7.73
N ASN A 463 -0.80 -2.82 8.16
CA ASN A 463 -0.12 -2.61 9.44
C ASN A 463 -0.98 -1.70 10.32
N PRO A 464 -1.96 -2.24 11.08
CA PRO A 464 -2.89 -1.41 11.83
C PRO A 464 -2.20 -0.55 12.89
N VAL A 465 -1.11 -1.02 13.49
CA VAL A 465 -0.33 -0.27 14.49
C VAL A 465 0.26 1.00 13.88
N GLN A 466 0.95 0.89 12.74
CA GLN A 466 1.52 2.06 12.08
C GLN A 466 0.50 2.89 11.32
N THR A 467 -0.67 2.33 11.01
CA THR A 467 -1.79 3.09 10.44
C THR A 467 -2.29 4.14 11.41
N GLU A 468 -2.42 3.77 12.69
CA GLU A 468 -2.82 4.71 13.75
C GLU A 468 -1.80 5.84 13.92
N VAL A 469 -0.49 5.53 13.85
CA VAL A 469 0.59 6.52 13.87
C VAL A 469 0.52 7.46 12.66
N LEU A 470 0.39 6.91 11.45
CA LEU A 470 0.29 7.70 10.21
C LEU A 470 -0.92 8.63 10.25
N TYR A 471 -2.10 8.11 10.59
CA TYR A 471 -3.34 8.87 10.61
C TYR A 471 -3.39 9.88 11.75
N GLY A 472 -2.85 9.53 12.92
CA GLY A 472 -2.64 10.48 14.01
C GLY A 472 -1.81 11.68 13.55
N LYS A 473 -0.72 11.44 12.82
CA LYS A 473 0.09 12.52 12.24
C LYS A 473 -0.64 13.31 11.17
N THR A 474 -1.46 12.66 10.33
CA THR A 474 -2.33 13.35 9.36
C THR A 474 -3.32 14.29 10.06
N VAL A 475 -3.95 13.85 11.14
CA VAL A 475 -4.88 14.68 11.94
C VAL A 475 -4.12 15.83 12.63
N GLU A 476 -2.95 15.55 13.20
CA GLU A 476 -2.07 16.56 13.82
C GLU A 476 -1.72 17.68 12.82
N TYR A 477 -1.26 17.31 11.62
CA TYR A 477 -0.93 18.25 10.54
C TYR A 477 -2.15 18.93 9.93
N ALA A 478 -3.31 18.26 9.93
CA ALA A 478 -4.55 18.89 9.52
C ALA A 478 -4.90 20.05 10.46
N GLY A 479 -4.46 20.03 11.73
CA GLY A 479 -4.57 21.17 12.65
C GLY A 479 -6.01 21.61 12.90
N LEU A 480 -6.90 20.63 13.10
CA LEU A 480 -8.35 20.85 13.19
C LEU A 480 -8.75 21.33 14.60
N THR A 481 -9.66 22.30 14.66
CA THR A 481 -10.21 22.90 15.89
C THR A 481 -11.71 22.63 16.07
N GLY A 482 -12.33 21.91 15.14
CA GLY A 482 -13.76 21.62 15.11
C GLY A 482 -14.58 22.58 14.25
N LYS A 483 -13.93 23.47 13.49
CA LYS A 483 -14.57 24.51 12.66
C LYS A 483 -14.22 24.41 11.18
N GLU A 484 -13.31 23.52 10.85
CA GLU A 484 -12.74 23.42 9.52
C GLU A 484 -13.63 22.57 8.62
N THR A 485 -13.79 23.01 7.38
CA THR A 485 -14.25 22.16 6.28
C THR A 485 -13.04 21.48 5.64
N VAL A 486 -13.07 20.15 5.59
CA VAL A 486 -11.96 19.35 5.06
C VAL A 486 -12.39 18.60 3.80
N ILE A 487 -11.55 18.60 2.77
CA ILE A 487 -11.68 17.66 1.65
C ILE A 487 -10.63 16.56 1.79
N ASP A 488 -11.06 15.30 1.72
CA ASP A 488 -10.21 14.11 1.67
C ASP A 488 -10.27 13.51 0.25
N ALA A 489 -9.20 13.73 -0.52
CA ALA A 489 -9.08 13.18 -1.86
C ALA A 489 -8.46 11.79 -1.84
N TYR A 490 -9.02 10.87 -2.63
CA TYR A 490 -8.64 9.46 -2.66
C TYR A 490 -9.02 8.73 -1.36
N CYS A 491 -10.18 9.06 -0.79
CA CYS A 491 -10.55 8.67 0.57
C CYS A 491 -10.77 7.16 0.79
N GLY A 492 -10.80 6.36 -0.29
CA GLY A 492 -11.02 4.92 -0.21
C GLY A 492 -12.33 4.56 0.51
N ILE A 493 -12.23 3.76 1.57
CA ILE A 493 -13.37 3.38 2.43
C ILE A 493 -13.62 4.38 3.57
N GLY A 494 -13.08 5.60 3.46
CA GLY A 494 -13.22 6.67 4.44
C GLY A 494 -12.30 6.54 5.65
N THR A 495 -11.18 5.81 5.57
CA THR A 495 -10.33 5.59 6.75
C THR A 495 -9.78 6.89 7.32
N ILE A 496 -9.22 7.76 6.49
CA ILE A 496 -8.73 9.08 6.90
C ILE A 496 -9.92 10.03 7.16
N SER A 497 -10.89 10.07 6.26
CA SER A 497 -12.09 10.91 6.39
C SER A 497 -12.78 10.78 7.75
N LEU A 498 -12.98 9.55 8.24
CA LEU A 498 -13.70 9.31 9.51
C LEU A 498 -12.85 9.64 10.74
N PHE A 499 -11.52 9.65 10.62
CA PHE A 499 -10.64 10.20 11.65
C PHE A 499 -10.74 11.72 11.72
N LEU A 500 -10.66 12.38 10.56
CA LEU A 500 -10.78 13.84 10.46
C LEU A 500 -12.14 14.33 10.95
N ALA A 501 -13.22 13.59 10.66
CA ALA A 501 -14.59 13.96 11.02
C ALA A 501 -14.83 14.07 12.53
N GLN A 502 -14.01 13.42 13.36
CA GLN A 502 -14.07 13.56 14.82
C GLN A 502 -13.59 14.93 15.32
N HIS A 503 -12.86 15.67 14.48
CA HIS A 503 -12.20 16.93 14.84
C HIS A 503 -12.52 18.09 13.90
N ALA A 504 -13.28 17.87 12.83
CA ALA A 504 -13.66 18.88 11.83
C ALA A 504 -15.14 19.27 11.96
N GLU A 505 -15.52 20.43 11.40
CA GLU A 505 -16.93 20.78 11.25
C GLU A 505 -17.59 19.83 10.23
N HIS A 506 -16.97 19.65 9.07
CA HIS A 506 -17.46 18.75 8.02
C HIS A 506 -16.32 18.19 7.16
N VAL A 507 -16.44 16.93 6.74
CA VAL A 507 -15.48 16.25 5.84
C VAL A 507 -16.15 15.83 4.54
N TYR A 508 -15.53 16.14 3.41
CA TYR A 508 -15.94 15.73 2.07
C TYR A 508 -14.93 14.74 1.49
N GLY A 509 -15.31 13.47 1.36
CA GLY A 509 -14.48 12.41 0.80
C GLY A 509 -14.82 12.09 -0.65
N VAL A 510 -13.80 11.98 -1.51
CA VAL A 510 -13.97 11.55 -2.91
C VAL A 510 -13.08 10.34 -3.26
N GLU A 511 -13.67 9.37 -3.95
CA GLU A 511 -12.99 8.16 -4.43
C GLU A 511 -13.61 7.68 -5.75
N ILE A 512 -12.80 7.16 -6.69
CA ILE A 512 -13.28 6.71 -8.00
C ILE A 512 -14.02 5.37 -7.91
N VAL A 513 -13.66 4.53 -6.94
CA VAL A 513 -14.23 3.20 -6.74
C VAL A 513 -15.55 3.31 -5.99
N LYS A 514 -16.65 3.07 -6.71
CA LYS A 514 -18.00 3.15 -6.17
C LYS A 514 -18.20 2.29 -4.92
N GLU A 515 -17.71 1.05 -4.96
CA GLU A 515 -17.83 0.11 -3.84
C GLU A 515 -17.11 0.62 -2.58
N ALA A 516 -16.01 1.35 -2.75
CA ALA A 516 -15.28 1.95 -1.62
C ALA A 516 -16.08 3.09 -0.98
N ILE A 517 -16.76 3.92 -1.78
CA ILE A 517 -17.68 4.97 -1.28
C ILE A 517 -18.92 4.37 -0.62
N GLU A 518 -19.45 3.26 -1.13
CA GLU A 518 -20.54 2.53 -0.48
C GLU A 518 -20.10 2.00 0.89
N ASP A 519 -18.88 1.48 1.00
CA ASP A 519 -18.29 1.05 2.28
C ASP A 519 -17.98 2.25 3.20
N ALA A 520 -17.51 3.39 2.67
CA ALA A 520 -17.27 4.61 3.43
C ALA A 520 -18.55 5.14 4.11
N LYS A 521 -19.67 5.16 3.37
CA LYS A 521 -20.98 5.57 3.91
C LYS A 521 -21.45 4.63 5.01
N LYS A 522 -21.30 3.30 4.82
CA LYS A 522 -21.63 2.31 5.86
C LYS A 522 -20.73 2.45 7.08
N ASN A 523 -19.43 2.72 6.90
CA ASN A 523 -18.51 2.95 7.99
C ASN A 523 -18.86 4.25 8.75
N ALA A 524 -19.28 5.30 8.07
CA ALA A 524 -19.77 6.52 8.73
C ALA A 524 -21.00 6.23 9.60
N GLU A 525 -21.99 5.53 9.04
CA GLU A 525 -23.20 5.10 9.77
C GLU A 525 -22.86 4.18 10.96
N LEU A 526 -21.94 3.24 10.77
CA LEU A 526 -21.47 2.30 11.80
C LEU A 526 -20.88 3.01 13.02
N ASN A 527 -20.27 4.18 12.81
CA ASN A 527 -19.66 4.99 13.87
C ASN A 527 -20.54 6.17 14.30
N GLY A 528 -21.75 6.32 13.76
CA GLY A 528 -22.62 7.45 14.05
C GLY A 528 -22.05 8.80 13.59
N ILE A 529 -21.13 8.80 12.63
CA ILE A 529 -20.51 10.00 12.07
C ILE A 529 -21.45 10.59 11.02
N THR A 530 -22.01 11.77 11.29
CA THR A 530 -23.02 12.44 10.45
C THR A 530 -22.48 13.64 9.67
N ASN A 531 -21.29 14.11 10.00
CA ASN A 531 -20.61 15.26 9.39
C ASN A 531 -19.58 14.85 8.31
N ALA A 532 -19.82 13.72 7.64
CA ALA A 532 -19.00 13.24 6.52
C ALA A 532 -19.87 12.97 5.28
N THR A 533 -19.50 13.57 4.15
CA THR A 533 -20.15 13.39 2.85
C THR A 533 -19.20 12.67 1.89
N PHE A 534 -19.70 11.65 1.19
CA PHE A 534 -18.89 10.83 0.28
C PHE A 534 -19.47 10.82 -1.14
N GLU A 535 -18.61 11.10 -2.12
CA GLU A 535 -18.96 11.11 -3.55
C GLU A 535 -18.06 10.21 -4.39
N THR A 536 -18.65 9.55 -5.38
CA THR A 536 -17.93 8.68 -6.30
C THR A 536 -17.52 9.44 -7.54
N GLY A 537 -16.23 9.48 -7.83
CA GLY A 537 -15.70 10.04 -9.07
C GLY A 537 -14.20 10.33 -9.00
N PRO A 538 -13.58 10.71 -10.12
CA PRO A 538 -12.21 11.21 -10.11
C PRO A 538 -12.12 12.51 -9.28
N SER A 539 -11.11 12.61 -8.41
CA SER A 539 -10.91 13.79 -7.56
C SER A 539 -10.75 15.08 -8.38
N GLU A 540 -10.08 14.98 -9.53
CA GLU A 540 -9.88 16.05 -10.50
C GLU A 540 -11.15 16.52 -11.25
N ASP A 541 -12.27 15.82 -11.07
CA ASP A 541 -13.57 16.19 -11.65
C ASP A 541 -14.58 16.58 -10.55
N VAL A 542 -14.62 15.85 -9.43
CA VAL A 542 -15.59 16.08 -8.34
C VAL A 542 -15.25 17.32 -7.50
N ILE A 543 -13.97 17.51 -7.13
CA ILE A 543 -13.57 18.63 -6.28
C ILE A 543 -13.83 20.00 -6.96
N PRO A 544 -13.55 20.18 -8.27
CA PRO A 544 -13.97 21.37 -8.99
C PRO A 544 -15.50 21.60 -8.97
N GLN A 545 -16.31 20.54 -9.06
CA GLN A 545 -17.77 20.68 -8.99
C GLN A 545 -18.22 21.15 -7.60
N TRP A 546 -17.60 20.65 -6.52
CA TRP A 546 -17.86 21.14 -5.17
C TRP A 546 -17.49 22.61 -5.01
N LYS A 547 -16.39 23.06 -5.61
CA LYS A 547 -16.03 24.48 -5.67
C LYS A 547 -17.14 25.31 -6.35
N GLU A 548 -17.67 24.85 -7.49
CA GLU A 548 -18.79 25.50 -8.19
C GLU A 548 -20.08 25.54 -7.35
N GLN A 549 -20.28 24.54 -6.48
CA GLN A 549 -21.38 24.49 -5.52
C GLN A 549 -21.16 25.38 -4.28
N GLY A 550 -20.02 26.07 -4.19
CA GLY A 550 -19.70 26.98 -3.09
C GLY A 550 -19.03 26.30 -1.88
N ILE A 551 -18.55 25.07 -2.01
CA ILE A 551 -17.78 24.40 -0.96
C ILE A 551 -16.35 24.96 -0.99
N THR A 552 -15.94 25.56 0.14
CA THR A 552 -14.60 26.15 0.32
C THR A 552 -13.89 25.44 1.49
N PRO A 553 -12.90 24.58 1.22
CA PRO A 553 -12.18 23.87 2.26
C PRO A 553 -11.13 24.77 2.93
N ASP A 554 -10.99 24.63 4.25
CA ASP A 554 -9.86 25.18 5.01
C ASP A 554 -8.64 24.27 4.88
N VAL A 555 -8.87 22.96 4.75
CA VAL A 555 -7.84 21.93 4.65
C VAL A 555 -8.16 20.96 3.51
N ILE A 556 -7.16 20.62 2.70
CA ILE A 556 -7.24 19.50 1.76
C ILE A 556 -6.24 18.43 2.18
N VAL A 557 -6.71 17.21 2.37
CA VAL A 557 -5.91 16.01 2.60
C VAL A 557 -5.88 15.18 1.32
N VAL A 558 -4.70 14.71 0.93
CA VAL A 558 -4.53 13.81 -0.22
C VAL A 558 -3.74 12.57 0.18
N ASP A 559 -4.24 11.38 -0.19
CA ASP A 559 -3.51 10.10 -0.10
C ASP A 559 -3.49 9.40 -1.46
N PRO A 560 -2.77 9.96 -2.46
CA PRO A 560 -2.83 9.47 -3.83
C PRO A 560 -2.17 8.10 -3.99
N PRO A 561 -2.50 7.38 -5.08
CA PRO A 561 -1.78 6.18 -5.47
C PRO A 561 -0.30 6.48 -5.75
N ARG A 562 0.53 5.43 -5.90
CA ARG A 562 2.00 5.52 -6.15
C ARG A 562 2.45 6.44 -7.29
N LYS A 563 1.55 6.81 -8.21
CA LYS A 563 1.83 7.77 -9.30
C LYS A 563 1.80 9.25 -8.85
N GLY A 564 1.40 9.52 -7.61
CA GLY A 564 1.10 10.84 -7.07
C GLY A 564 -0.27 11.37 -7.51
N CYS A 565 -0.53 12.63 -7.19
CA CYS A 565 -1.74 13.33 -7.57
C CYS A 565 -1.86 13.46 -9.09
N ASP A 566 -3.10 13.53 -9.59
CA ASP A 566 -3.32 13.99 -10.95
C ASP A 566 -2.91 15.47 -11.08
N PRO A 567 -2.22 15.89 -12.16
CA PRO A 567 -1.87 17.30 -12.35
C PRO A 567 -3.05 18.26 -12.25
N ARG A 568 -4.24 17.87 -12.75
CA ARG A 568 -5.46 18.69 -12.64
C ARG A 568 -5.93 18.85 -11.20
N LEU A 569 -5.71 17.85 -10.35
CA LEU A 569 -6.00 17.96 -8.92
C LEU A 569 -5.05 18.97 -8.26
N LEU A 570 -3.75 18.94 -8.59
CA LEU A 570 -2.79 19.93 -8.07
C LEU A 570 -3.18 21.36 -8.48
N GLU A 571 -3.55 21.56 -9.75
CA GLU A 571 -4.09 22.85 -10.24
C GLU A 571 -5.32 23.27 -9.43
N THR A 572 -6.26 22.35 -9.19
CA THR A 572 -7.47 22.61 -8.40
C THR A 572 -7.14 23.05 -6.96
N ILE A 573 -6.17 22.41 -6.30
CA ILE A 573 -5.71 22.79 -4.96
C ILE A 573 -5.13 24.20 -4.97
N LEU A 574 -4.32 24.54 -5.99
CA LEU A 574 -3.75 25.88 -6.16
C LEU A 574 -4.81 26.94 -6.41
N GLU A 575 -5.88 26.61 -7.12
CA GLU A 575 -6.99 27.54 -7.35
C GLU A 575 -7.92 27.70 -6.14
N MET A 576 -8.17 26.62 -5.38
CA MET A 576 -9.03 26.66 -4.20
C MET A 576 -8.34 27.36 -3.01
N ARG A 577 -7.00 27.31 -2.97
CA ARG A 577 -6.17 27.96 -1.94
C ARG A 577 -6.61 27.66 -0.49
N PRO A 578 -6.84 26.39 -0.07
CA PRO A 578 -7.01 26.07 1.34
C PRO A 578 -5.84 26.64 2.17
N GLU A 579 -6.06 26.85 3.47
CA GLU A 579 -5.00 27.32 4.36
C GLU A 579 -3.88 26.29 4.48
N ARG A 580 -4.25 25.01 4.46
CA ARG A 580 -3.35 23.86 4.65
C ARG A 580 -3.62 22.77 3.64
N VAL A 581 -2.54 22.11 3.22
CA VAL A 581 -2.59 20.85 2.48
C VAL A 581 -1.80 19.80 3.25
N VAL A 582 -2.43 18.67 3.53
CA VAL A 582 -1.75 17.51 4.13
C VAL A 582 -1.61 16.43 3.08
N TYR A 583 -0.37 16.06 2.77
CA TYR A 583 -0.06 15.07 1.73
C TYR A 583 0.46 13.80 2.38
N VAL A 584 -0.33 12.73 2.31
CA VAL A 584 0.09 11.37 2.69
C VAL A 584 0.62 10.67 1.45
N SER A 585 1.79 10.02 1.54
CA SER A 585 2.40 9.38 0.37
C SER A 585 3.12 8.10 0.72
N CYS A 586 2.94 7.08 -0.13
CA CYS A 586 3.73 5.85 -0.11
C CYS A 586 4.94 5.88 -1.08
N ASN A 587 5.19 7.00 -1.76
CA ASN A 587 6.27 7.13 -2.74
C ASN A 587 6.98 8.49 -2.64
N PRO A 588 8.20 8.52 -2.06
CA PRO A 588 8.98 9.75 -1.89
C PRO A 588 9.27 10.50 -3.19
N SER A 589 9.41 9.80 -4.32
CA SER A 589 9.74 10.44 -5.60
C SER A 589 8.57 11.25 -6.15
N THR A 590 7.35 10.70 -6.11
CA THR A 590 6.16 11.43 -6.57
C THR A 590 5.71 12.46 -5.56
N LEU A 591 5.90 12.21 -4.25
CA LEU A 591 5.75 13.22 -3.21
C LEU A 591 6.61 14.45 -3.53
N ALA A 592 7.92 14.27 -3.72
CA ALA A 592 8.82 15.39 -4.00
C ALA A 592 8.46 16.17 -5.27
N ARG A 593 8.00 15.49 -6.32
CA ARG A 593 7.49 16.12 -7.55
C ARG A 593 6.26 16.98 -7.26
N ASP A 594 5.29 16.45 -6.54
CA ASP A 594 4.01 17.13 -6.31
C ASP A 594 4.16 18.29 -5.32
N LEU A 595 4.98 18.12 -4.28
CA LEU A 595 5.34 19.21 -3.36
C LEU A 595 5.98 20.37 -4.11
N ARG A 596 6.86 20.10 -5.08
CA ARG A 596 7.45 21.15 -5.92
C ARG A 596 6.39 21.94 -6.70
N VAL A 597 5.40 21.25 -7.29
CA VAL A 597 4.31 21.91 -8.02
C VAL A 597 3.50 22.81 -7.08
N LEU A 598 3.21 22.35 -5.87
CA LEU A 598 2.47 23.13 -4.88
C LEU A 598 3.28 24.34 -4.38
N GLU A 599 4.58 24.18 -4.15
CA GLU A 599 5.45 25.30 -3.76
C GLU A 599 5.57 26.36 -4.84
N ASP A 600 5.71 25.95 -6.11
CA ASP A 600 5.68 26.87 -7.25
C ASP A 600 4.35 27.64 -7.35
N GLY A 601 3.27 27.10 -6.79
CA GLY A 601 1.94 27.68 -6.76
C GLY A 601 1.62 28.53 -5.51
N GLY A 602 2.60 28.81 -4.65
CA GLY A 602 2.43 29.67 -3.47
C GLY A 602 2.06 28.94 -2.19
N TYR A 603 2.47 27.68 -2.06
CA TYR A 603 2.53 26.98 -0.78
C TYR A 603 3.97 26.88 -0.29
N ARG A 604 4.14 26.59 0.99
CA ARG A 604 5.41 26.24 1.60
C ARG A 604 5.28 24.92 2.31
N THR A 605 6.11 23.94 1.95
CA THR A 605 6.24 22.71 2.74
C THR A 605 7.02 23.04 4.00
N THR A 606 6.45 22.79 5.18
CA THR A 606 7.13 23.10 6.45
C THR A 606 7.81 21.87 7.02
N GLU A 607 7.12 20.74 7.03
CA GLU A 607 7.58 19.52 7.67
C GLU A 607 7.16 18.26 6.89
N VAL A 608 8.03 17.25 6.88
CA VAL A 608 7.75 15.90 6.38
C VAL A 608 8.11 14.89 7.46
N GLN A 609 7.12 14.08 7.85
CA GLN A 609 7.26 12.98 8.78
C GLN A 609 7.23 11.64 8.03
N PRO A 610 8.38 10.96 7.85
CA PRO A 610 8.38 9.59 7.37
C PRO A 610 7.83 8.63 8.43
N VAL A 611 7.09 7.61 8.03
CA VAL A 611 6.54 6.56 8.89
C VAL A 611 6.92 5.20 8.30
N ASP A 612 7.45 4.32 9.15
CA ASP A 612 7.79 2.96 8.76
C ASP A 612 6.55 2.05 8.79
N MET A 613 5.69 2.23 7.80
CA MET A 613 4.48 1.40 7.65
C MET A 613 4.81 -0.08 7.34
N PHE A 614 6.01 -0.35 6.81
CA PHE A 614 6.43 -1.68 6.36
C PHE A 614 7.86 -2.01 6.80
N PRO A 615 8.08 -2.35 8.09
CA PRO A 615 9.37 -2.80 8.58
C PRO A 615 9.96 -3.94 7.73
N HIS A 616 11.29 -3.99 7.65
CA HIS A 616 12.05 -4.98 6.85
C HIS A 616 11.87 -4.91 5.33
N THR A 617 11.11 -3.93 4.84
CA THR A 617 10.95 -3.62 3.42
C THR A 617 11.52 -2.25 3.09
N VAL A 618 11.76 -1.99 1.80
CA VAL A 618 12.24 -0.69 1.33
C VAL A 618 11.19 0.43 1.37
N HIS A 619 9.92 0.09 1.61
CA HIS A 619 8.84 1.07 1.56
C HIS A 619 8.88 2.01 2.76
N VAL A 620 8.60 3.28 2.51
CA VAL A 620 8.41 4.32 3.52
C VAL A 620 7.14 5.08 3.15
N GLU A 621 6.30 5.34 4.14
CA GLU A 621 5.21 6.29 3.99
C GLU A 621 5.63 7.63 4.56
N SER A 622 4.99 8.71 4.15
CA SER A 622 5.35 10.05 4.61
C SER A 622 4.10 10.92 4.65
N VAL A 623 3.98 11.71 5.71
CA VAL A 623 3.00 12.78 5.82
C VAL A 623 3.76 14.10 5.68
N ALA A 624 3.35 14.94 4.74
CA ALA A 624 3.88 16.29 4.56
C ALA A 624 2.78 17.32 4.85
N VAL A 625 3.15 18.43 5.47
CA VAL A 625 2.25 19.58 5.66
C VAL A 625 2.76 20.76 4.86
N LEU A 626 1.84 21.36 4.11
CA LEU A 626 2.06 22.59 3.38
C LEU A 626 1.11 23.65 3.90
N VAL A 627 1.63 24.86 4.08
CA VAL A 627 0.85 26.04 4.45
C VAL A 627 0.87 27.01 3.29
N ARG A 628 -0.25 27.70 3.07
CA ARG A 628 -0.33 28.75 2.06
C ARG A 628 0.59 29.91 2.44
N ASP A 629 1.44 30.37 1.51
CA ASP A 629 2.19 31.61 1.71
C ASP A 629 1.22 32.79 1.72
N LEU A 630 1.33 33.65 2.75
CA LEU A 630 0.47 34.80 2.96
C LEU A 630 0.78 35.95 2.01
#